data_AF-A0A2P4XN58-F1
#
_entry.id   AF-A0A2P4XN58-F1
#
_cell.length_a   1.000
_cell.length_b   1.000
_cell.length_c   1.000
_cell.angle_alpha   90.00
_cell.angle_beta   90.00
_cell.angle_gamma   90.00
#
_symmetry.space_group_name_H-M   'P 1'
#
loop_
_entity.id
_entity.type
_entity.pdbx_description
1 polymer ?
#
loop_
_entity_poly.entity_id
_entity_poly.type
_entity_poly.pdbx_seq_one_letter_code
_entity_poly.pdbx_strand_id
1 'polypeptide(L)'
;MEKWQEPQKAKSKKALPIPDEKPRRKRGGKRYRKIKERLQMTDVRREMNRQSFATADEEYGDNAMGITSGRLGQEGSGNLRIMRKEQKQSSKKLRAANFAASSANKPPLSGLASSLAFTPVQGIELMNPEAAKARVAEANKKYFSAASGFVSVVKKP
;
A
#
# COMPACT_ATOMS: atom_id res chain seq x y z
N MET A 1 -31.58 -5.26 31.94
CA MET A 1 -31.08 -6.61 31.62
C MET A 1 -32.03 -7.36 30.69
N GLU A 2 -33.33 -7.38 30.99
CA GLU A 2 -34.38 -8.03 30.18
C GLU A 2 -34.37 -7.62 28.69
N LYS A 3 -34.14 -6.33 28.42
CA LYS A 3 -34.11 -5.81 27.04
C LYS A 3 -33.01 -6.38 26.13
N TRP A 4 -31.93 -6.93 26.70
CA TRP A 4 -30.84 -7.54 25.93
C TRP A 4 -31.06 -9.02 25.65
N GLN A 5 -31.95 -9.65 26.42
CA GLN A 5 -32.32 -11.06 26.24
C GLN A 5 -33.46 -11.23 25.24
N GLU A 6 -34.28 -10.19 25.04
CA GLU A 6 -35.30 -10.18 24.00
C GLU A 6 -34.68 -10.36 22.59
N PRO A 7 -35.15 -11.33 21.79
CA PRO A 7 -34.70 -11.45 20.41
C PRO A 7 -35.11 -10.20 19.62
N GLN A 8 -34.21 -9.76 18.73
CA GLN A 8 -34.52 -8.63 17.87
C GLN A 8 -35.73 -8.96 16.98
N LYS A 9 -36.66 -8.01 16.89
CA LYS A 9 -37.81 -8.13 15.98
C LYS A 9 -37.31 -8.36 14.54
N ALA A 10 -37.96 -9.28 13.83
CA ALA A 10 -37.62 -9.60 12.45
C ALA A 10 -37.72 -8.36 11.56
N LYS A 11 -36.77 -8.20 10.64
CA LYS A 11 -36.76 -7.08 9.69
C LYS A 11 -37.87 -7.29 8.65
N SER A 12 -38.68 -6.27 8.41
CA SER A 12 -39.62 -6.28 7.29
C SER A 12 -38.88 -6.21 5.95
N LYS A 13 -39.43 -6.87 4.92
CA LYS A 13 -38.91 -6.81 3.56
C LYS A 13 -39.12 -5.39 3.01
N LYS A 14 -38.03 -4.62 2.87
CA LYS A 14 -38.09 -3.30 2.22
C LYS A 14 -38.15 -3.50 0.71
N ALA A 15 -39.11 -2.87 0.06
CA ALA A 15 -39.19 -2.87 -1.40
C ALA A 15 -37.94 -2.24 -2.01
N LEU A 16 -37.58 -2.68 -3.22
CA LEU A 16 -36.50 -2.08 -3.98
C LEU A 16 -36.85 -0.63 -4.36
N PRO A 17 -35.85 0.26 -4.50
CA PRO A 17 -36.08 1.58 -5.09
C PRO A 17 -36.68 1.45 -6.49
N ILE A 18 -37.61 2.33 -6.82
CA ILE A 18 -38.22 2.41 -8.15
C ILE A 18 -37.09 2.61 -9.19
N PRO A 19 -37.02 1.82 -10.26
CA PRO A 19 -36.10 2.04 -11.36
C PRO A 19 -36.42 3.38 -12.05
N ASP A 20 -35.64 4.42 -11.76
CA ASP A 20 -35.80 5.76 -12.34
C ASP A 20 -34.44 6.28 -12.84
N GLU A 21 -34.39 6.78 -14.07
CA GLU A 21 -33.18 7.27 -14.73
C GLU A 21 -32.93 8.74 -14.44
N LYS A 22 -32.54 9.04 -13.21
CA LYS A 22 -32.20 10.42 -12.82
C LYS A 22 -30.85 10.85 -13.42
N PRO A 23 -30.71 12.11 -13.87
CA PRO A 23 -29.44 12.62 -14.37
C PRO A 23 -28.34 12.53 -13.31
N ARG A 24 -27.22 11.87 -13.65
CA ARG A 24 -26.14 11.61 -12.70
C ARG A 24 -25.26 12.85 -12.49
N ARG A 25 -25.03 13.22 -11.23
CA ARG A 25 -24.05 14.26 -10.85
C ARG A 25 -22.62 13.84 -11.27
N LYS A 26 -21.97 14.64 -12.11
CA LYS A 26 -20.58 14.43 -12.53
C LYS A 26 -19.62 15.00 -11.47
N ARG A 27 -18.65 14.20 -11.02
CA ARG A 27 -17.59 14.63 -10.09
C ARG A 27 -16.22 14.29 -10.70
N GLY A 28 -15.27 15.22 -10.59
CA GLY A 28 -13.91 15.13 -11.18
C GLY A 28 -12.74 15.10 -10.19
N GLY A 29 -12.98 15.22 -8.88
CA GLY A 29 -11.91 15.31 -7.89
C GLY A 29 -11.06 14.02 -7.77
N LYS A 30 -9.82 14.16 -7.28
CA LYS A 30 -8.84 13.05 -7.09
C LYS A 30 -9.43 11.83 -6.38
N ARG A 31 -10.18 12.04 -5.29
CA ARG A 31 -10.86 10.97 -4.53
C ARG A 31 -11.87 10.22 -5.40
N TYR A 32 -12.69 10.95 -6.16
CA TYR A 32 -13.73 10.35 -6.98
C TYR A 32 -13.15 9.63 -8.21
N ARG A 33 -12.11 10.19 -8.82
CA ARG A 33 -11.32 9.54 -9.88
C ARG A 33 -10.70 8.22 -9.38
N LYS A 34 -10.07 8.21 -8.20
CA LYS A 34 -9.55 6.97 -7.58
C LYS A 34 -10.65 5.93 -7.26
N ILE A 35 -11.89 6.38 -6.97
CA ILE A 35 -13.02 5.47 -6.75
C ILE A 35 -13.49 4.87 -8.09
N LYS A 36 -13.62 5.70 -9.13
CA LYS A 36 -13.93 5.24 -10.49
C LYS A 36 -12.86 4.28 -11.01
N GLU A 37 -11.59 4.60 -10.88
CA GLU A 37 -10.46 3.73 -11.24
C GLU A 37 -10.49 2.35 -10.56
N ARG A 38 -11.05 2.26 -9.35
CA ARG A 38 -11.21 0.98 -8.63
C ARG A 38 -12.39 0.15 -9.14
N LEU A 39 -13.42 0.78 -9.69
CA LEU A 39 -14.63 0.09 -10.14
C LEU A 39 -14.67 -0.10 -11.66
N GLN A 40 -13.95 0.72 -12.40
CA GLN A 40 -13.87 0.64 -13.85
C GLN A 40 -12.98 -0.52 -14.27
N MET A 41 -13.25 -1.03 -15.48
CA MET A 41 -12.42 -2.03 -16.12
C MET A 41 -11.00 -1.50 -16.32
N THR A 42 -10.00 -2.32 -15.97
CA THR A 42 -8.60 -2.00 -16.22
C THR A 42 -8.33 -1.98 -17.72
N ASP A 43 -7.29 -1.25 -18.14
CA ASP A 43 -6.94 -1.18 -19.56
C ASP A 43 -6.53 -2.57 -20.09
N VAL A 44 -5.87 -3.40 -19.28
CA VAL A 44 -5.57 -4.80 -19.60
C VAL A 44 -6.85 -5.60 -19.88
N ARG A 45 -7.87 -5.48 -19.02
CA ARG A 45 -9.13 -6.20 -19.22
C ARG A 45 -9.92 -5.63 -20.40
N ARG A 46 -9.75 -4.35 -20.73
CA ARG A 46 -10.33 -3.75 -21.94
C ARG A 46 -9.70 -4.37 -23.18
N GLU A 47 -8.37 -4.43 -23.27
CA GLU A 47 -7.69 -5.06 -24.41
C GLU A 47 -8.01 -6.55 -24.52
N MET A 48 -8.13 -7.25 -23.38
CA MET A 48 -8.55 -8.64 -23.36
C MET A 48 -9.97 -8.86 -23.92
N ASN A 49 -10.85 -7.87 -23.73
CA ASN A 49 -12.21 -7.90 -24.27
C ASN A 49 -12.28 -7.38 -25.72
N ARG A 50 -11.18 -6.90 -26.30
CA ARG A 50 -11.16 -6.50 -27.72
C ARG A 50 -10.90 -7.73 -28.58
N GLN A 51 -11.62 -7.80 -29.69
CA GLN A 51 -11.48 -8.83 -30.70
C GLN A 51 -10.96 -8.19 -31.99
N SER A 52 -9.97 -8.84 -32.62
CA SER A 52 -9.41 -8.40 -33.90
C SER A 52 -10.24 -9.04 -35.02
N PHE A 53 -10.67 -8.23 -36.00
CA PHE A 53 -11.44 -8.74 -37.13
C PHE A 53 -10.52 -9.44 -38.13
N ALA A 54 -10.98 -10.57 -38.69
CA ALA A 54 -10.28 -11.36 -39.71
C ALA A 54 -8.93 -11.99 -39.30
N THR A 55 -8.63 -12.09 -38.01
CA THR A 55 -7.52 -12.91 -37.50
C THR A 55 -8.05 -14.25 -37.01
N ALA A 56 -7.37 -15.35 -37.36
CA ALA A 56 -7.71 -16.65 -36.80
C ALA A 56 -7.44 -16.64 -35.28
N ASP A 57 -8.46 -16.96 -34.49
CA ASP A 57 -8.32 -17.14 -33.05
C ASP A 57 -7.60 -18.47 -32.75
N GLU A 58 -6.82 -18.52 -31.67
CA GLU A 58 -5.97 -19.68 -31.35
C GLU A 58 -6.74 -20.96 -31.02
N GLU A 59 -8.01 -20.93 -30.60
CA GLU A 59 -8.86 -22.12 -30.51
C GLU A 59 -10.35 -21.76 -30.35
N TYR A 60 -11.24 -22.29 -31.21
CA TYR A 60 -12.68 -21.98 -31.19
C TYR A 60 -13.37 -22.35 -29.87
N GLY A 61 -12.92 -23.43 -29.21
CA GLY A 61 -13.47 -23.91 -27.94
C GLY A 61 -13.23 -22.96 -26.76
N ASP A 62 -12.05 -22.36 -26.70
CA ASP A 62 -11.67 -21.46 -25.60
C ASP A 62 -12.42 -20.12 -25.64
N ASN A 63 -12.82 -19.68 -26.83
CA ASN A 63 -13.62 -18.46 -27.01
C ASN A 63 -15.01 -18.58 -26.38
N ALA A 64 -15.67 -19.72 -26.58
CA ALA A 64 -16.96 -20.01 -25.97
C ALA A 64 -16.86 -20.18 -24.44
N MET A 65 -15.72 -20.69 -23.96
CA MET A 65 -15.44 -20.90 -22.54
C MET A 65 -14.87 -19.65 -21.84
N GLY A 66 -14.60 -18.57 -22.57
CA GLY A 66 -14.09 -17.31 -22.02
C GLY A 66 -12.64 -17.39 -21.50
N ILE A 67 -11.86 -18.35 -22.01
CA ILE A 67 -10.46 -18.59 -21.65
C ILE A 67 -9.54 -17.71 -22.52
N THR A 68 -10.02 -17.23 -23.67
CA THR A 68 -9.20 -16.43 -24.59
C THR A 68 -8.87 -15.06 -24.04
N SER A 69 -7.67 -14.61 -24.39
CA SER A 69 -7.15 -13.29 -24.02
C SER A 69 -7.50 -12.21 -25.05
N GLY A 70 -8.36 -12.50 -26.04
CA GLY A 70 -8.71 -11.60 -27.13
C GLY A 70 -7.47 -11.04 -27.82
N ARG A 71 -7.42 -9.73 -28.04
CA ARG A 71 -6.26 -9.05 -28.63
C ARG A 71 -5.01 -9.04 -27.73
N LEU A 72 -5.15 -9.28 -26.42
CA LEU A 72 -4.04 -9.19 -25.49
C LEU A 72 -3.04 -10.35 -25.70
N GLY A 73 -1.85 -10.05 -26.19
CA GLY A 73 -0.78 -11.03 -26.46
C GLY A 73 -0.67 -11.46 -27.91
N GLN A 74 -1.63 -11.07 -28.75
CA GLN A 74 -1.66 -11.35 -30.19
C GLN A 74 -0.56 -10.60 -30.97
N GLU A 75 -0.11 -9.44 -30.47
CA GLU A 75 0.95 -8.63 -31.05
C GLU A 75 2.27 -8.89 -30.31
N GLY A 76 3.22 -9.59 -30.95
CA GLY A 76 4.55 -9.90 -30.40
C GLY A 76 4.83 -11.39 -30.21
N SER A 77 5.70 -11.74 -29.25
CA SER A 77 6.18 -13.12 -29.02
C SER A 77 5.28 -13.98 -28.11
N GLY A 78 4.02 -13.60 -27.91
CA GLY A 78 3.05 -14.30 -27.03
C GLY A 78 3.33 -14.18 -25.52
N ASN A 79 4.54 -13.77 -25.11
CA ASN A 79 4.95 -13.71 -23.71
C ASN A 79 4.76 -12.30 -23.11
N LEU A 80 3.60 -12.05 -22.49
CA LEU A 80 3.34 -10.79 -21.79
C LEU A 80 3.59 -10.88 -20.28
N ARG A 81 4.57 -10.12 -19.77
CA ARG A 81 4.73 -9.87 -18.33
C ARG A 81 3.87 -8.69 -17.90
N ILE A 82 2.62 -8.97 -17.52
CA ILE A 82 1.71 -7.94 -17.03
C ILE A 82 1.89 -7.79 -15.51
N MET A 83 2.39 -6.62 -15.09
CA MET A 83 2.38 -6.25 -13.67
C MET A 83 0.93 -6.01 -13.23
N ARG A 84 0.29 -7.05 -12.69
CA ARG A 84 -1.08 -6.97 -12.19
C ARG A 84 -1.15 -5.95 -11.06
N LYS A 85 -1.71 -4.78 -11.33
CA LYS A 85 -1.96 -3.78 -10.30
C LYS A 85 -3.05 -4.33 -9.38
N GLU A 86 -2.67 -4.78 -8.20
CA GLU A 86 -3.61 -5.26 -7.19
C GLU A 86 -4.64 -4.17 -6.89
N GLN A 87 -5.90 -4.42 -7.23
CA GLN A 87 -6.99 -3.60 -6.72
C GLN A 87 -7.05 -3.84 -5.21
N LYS A 88 -6.59 -2.85 -4.45
CA LYS A 88 -6.68 -2.84 -2.98
C LYS A 88 -8.15 -2.74 -2.55
N GLN A 89 -8.87 -3.86 -2.63
CA GLN A 89 -10.16 -4.12 -2.00
C GLN A 89 -9.90 -4.43 -0.51
N SER A 90 -9.22 -3.55 0.21
CA SER A 90 -9.08 -3.77 1.65
C SER A 90 -10.40 -3.44 2.31
N SER A 91 -11.17 -4.45 2.70
CA SER A 91 -12.27 -4.22 3.62
C SER A 91 -11.64 -3.76 4.93
N LYS A 92 -12.01 -2.55 5.40
CA LYS A 92 -11.42 -1.96 6.61
C LYS A 92 -11.57 -2.91 7.82
N LYS A 93 -12.65 -3.70 7.82
CA LYS A 93 -12.95 -4.71 8.84
C LYS A 93 -11.94 -5.88 8.83
N LEU A 94 -11.59 -6.41 7.66
CA LEU A 94 -10.56 -7.46 7.58
C LEU A 94 -9.18 -6.92 7.98
N ARG A 95 -8.85 -5.67 7.60
CA ARG A 95 -7.59 -5.05 8.06
C ARG A 95 -7.53 -4.87 9.57
N ALA A 96 -8.62 -4.41 10.19
CA ALA A 96 -8.70 -4.26 11.64
C ALA A 96 -8.66 -5.62 12.35
N ALA A 97 -9.36 -6.63 11.83
CA ALA A 97 -9.31 -7.98 12.37
C ALA A 97 -7.90 -8.59 12.27
N ASN A 98 -7.23 -8.43 11.13
CA ASN A 98 -5.86 -8.91 10.94
C ASN A 98 -4.86 -8.19 11.85
N PHE A 99 -5.06 -6.88 12.10
CA PHE A 99 -4.26 -6.10 13.03
C PHE A 99 -4.51 -6.52 14.49
N ALA A 100 -5.76 -6.77 14.86
CA ALA A 100 -6.11 -7.28 16.19
C ALA A 100 -5.55 -8.70 16.40
N ALA A 101 -5.63 -9.56 15.40
CA ALA A 101 -5.06 -10.91 15.44
C ALA A 101 -3.54 -10.90 15.56
N SER A 102 -2.84 -10.00 14.84
CA SER A 102 -1.38 -9.86 14.98
C SER A 102 -0.94 -9.21 16.29
N SER A 103 -1.84 -8.49 16.95
CA SER A 103 -1.63 -7.91 18.28
C SER A 103 -2.02 -8.87 19.43
N ALA A 104 -2.78 -9.92 19.18
CA ALA A 104 -3.26 -10.85 20.22
C ALA A 104 -2.13 -11.66 20.86
N ASN A 105 -1.06 -11.96 20.11
CA ASN A 105 0.13 -12.66 20.63
C ASN A 105 1.16 -11.70 21.26
N LYS A 106 0.85 -10.40 21.36
CA LYS A 106 1.71 -9.42 22.00
C LYS A 106 1.10 -9.04 23.34
N PRO A 107 1.87 -9.03 24.44
CA PRO A 107 1.37 -8.52 25.71
C PRO A 107 0.86 -7.09 25.51
N PRO A 108 -0.29 -6.71 26.11
CA PRO A 108 -0.83 -5.37 25.98
C PRO A 108 0.19 -4.37 26.53
N LEU A 109 0.89 -3.65 25.64
CA LEU A 109 1.73 -2.54 26.03
C LEU A 109 0.79 -1.42 26.51
N SER A 110 0.81 -1.16 27.82
CA SER A 110 0.15 0.01 28.41
C SER A 110 0.68 1.29 27.74
N GLY A 111 -0.18 2.30 27.56
CA GLY A 111 0.25 3.61 27.03
C GLY A 111 1.28 4.33 27.93
N LEU A 112 1.50 3.83 29.14
CA LEU A 112 2.54 4.26 30.09
C LEU A 112 3.81 3.42 30.01
N ALA A 113 3.83 2.33 29.23
CA ALA A 113 5.01 1.51 29.04
C ALA A 113 5.93 2.16 28.00
N SER A 114 6.99 2.80 28.48
CA SER A 114 8.11 3.21 27.64
C SER A 114 8.85 1.96 27.13
N SER A 115 9.24 1.94 25.85
CA SER A 115 10.02 0.84 25.26
C SER A 115 11.50 0.85 25.69
N LEU A 116 11.81 1.46 26.82
CA LEU A 116 13.15 1.84 27.23
C LEU A 116 13.44 1.17 28.58
N ALA A 117 14.15 0.05 28.53
CA ALA A 117 14.58 -0.68 29.72
C ALA A 117 15.92 -0.08 30.22
N PHE A 118 15.92 0.48 31.42
CA PHE A 118 17.12 1.01 32.06
C PHE A 118 17.91 -0.13 32.71
N THR A 119 18.62 -0.91 31.90
CA THR A 119 19.50 -1.98 32.40
C THR A 119 20.89 -1.42 32.66
N PRO A 120 21.50 -1.65 33.84
CA PRO A 120 22.76 -1.00 34.24
C PRO A 120 24.00 -1.48 33.47
N VAL A 121 23.89 -2.51 32.61
CA VAL A 121 25.07 -3.22 32.08
C VAL A 121 25.37 -2.94 30.60
N GLN A 122 24.47 -2.32 29.82
CA GLN A 122 24.80 -1.92 28.43
C GLN A 122 23.83 -0.86 27.85
N GLY A 123 24.17 0.41 28.10
CA GLY A 123 24.22 1.46 27.08
C GLY A 123 22.94 1.92 26.37
N ILE A 124 22.07 2.66 27.07
CA ILE A 124 21.48 3.89 26.48
C ILE A 124 22.03 5.02 27.32
N GLU A 125 23.27 5.44 27.02
CA GLU A 125 23.84 6.62 27.65
C GLU A 125 23.00 7.82 27.24
N LEU A 126 22.45 8.52 28.23
CA LEU A 126 21.88 9.84 28.03
C LEU A 126 22.98 10.70 27.42
N MET A 127 22.88 11.01 26.13
CA MET A 127 23.91 11.78 25.45
C MET A 127 24.09 13.10 26.21
N ASN A 128 25.29 13.33 26.75
CA ASN A 128 25.62 14.63 27.30
C ASN A 128 25.86 15.58 26.12
N PRO A 129 24.98 16.55 25.85
CA PRO A 129 25.10 17.43 24.69
C PRO A 129 26.40 18.26 24.71
N GLU A 130 27.00 18.48 25.89
CA GLU A 130 28.29 19.17 26.00
C GLU A 130 29.45 18.31 25.49
N ALA A 131 29.44 17.00 25.79
CA ALA A 131 30.46 16.07 25.29
C ALA A 131 30.39 15.92 23.76
N ALA A 132 29.18 15.94 23.20
CA ALA A 132 28.99 15.93 21.74
C ALA A 132 29.54 17.21 21.08
N LYS A 133 29.28 18.38 21.68
CA LYS A 133 29.83 19.67 21.21
C LYS A 133 31.37 19.69 21.25
N ALA A 134 31.97 19.16 22.32
CA ALA A 134 33.42 19.06 22.44
C ALA A 134 34.04 18.19 21.34
N ARG A 135 33.44 17.03 21.04
CA ARG A 135 33.87 16.15 19.93
C ARG A 135 33.81 16.85 18.56
N VAL A 136 32.75 17.59 18.29
CA VAL A 136 32.60 18.33 17.03
C VAL A 136 33.62 19.45 16.92
N ALA A 137 33.86 20.19 18.01
CA ALA A 137 34.89 21.23 18.06
C ALA A 137 36.30 20.66 17.81
N GLU A 138 36.62 19.50 18.38
CA GLU A 138 37.89 18.82 18.18
C GLU A 138 38.07 18.34 16.73
N ALA A 139 37.04 17.73 16.14
CA ALA A 139 37.05 17.32 14.73
C ALA A 139 37.23 18.51 13.79
N ASN A 140 36.55 19.63 14.07
CA ASN A 140 36.71 20.87 13.30
C ASN A 140 38.12 21.44 13.44
N LYS A 141 38.75 21.33 14.62
CA LYS A 141 40.16 21.74 14.81
C LYS A 141 41.13 20.90 13.96
N LYS A 142 40.85 19.61 13.75
CA LYS A 142 41.71 18.74 12.92
C LYS A 142 41.71 19.12 11.44
N TYR A 143 40.59 19.60 10.91
CA TYR A 143 40.43 19.85 9.47
C TYR A 143 40.40 21.34 9.09
N PHE A 144 39.94 22.21 9.97
CA PHE A 144 39.68 23.62 9.69
C PHE A 144 40.43 24.58 10.62
N SER A 145 41.50 24.13 11.31
CA SER A 145 42.31 25.05 12.10
C SER A 145 43.18 25.92 11.19
N ALA A 146 43.33 27.20 11.55
CA ALA A 146 44.21 28.13 10.85
C ALA A 146 45.70 27.72 10.87
N ALA A 147 46.08 26.80 11.78
CA ALA A 147 47.42 26.26 11.90
C ALA A 147 47.65 24.96 11.10
N SER A 148 46.59 24.28 10.66
CA SER A 148 46.68 23.06 9.84
C SER A 148 46.53 23.42 8.37
N GLY A 149 47.65 23.47 7.63
CA GLY A 149 47.63 23.66 6.18
C GLY A 149 47.01 22.47 5.43
N PHE A 150 46.59 22.68 4.18
CA PHE A 150 46.02 21.64 3.32
C PHE A 150 47.10 20.63 2.89
N VAL A 151 46.88 19.34 3.14
CA VAL A 151 47.77 18.26 2.71
C VAL A 151 47.25 17.66 1.41
N SER A 152 48.08 17.58 0.37
CA SER A 152 47.71 16.95 -0.90
C SER A 152 47.68 15.42 -0.74
N VAL A 153 46.63 14.78 -1.24
CA VAL A 153 46.45 13.31 -1.20
C VAL A 153 47.22 12.61 -2.33
N VAL A 154 47.89 13.38 -3.20
CA VAL A 154 48.69 12.83 -4.30
C VAL A 154 49.99 12.27 -3.73
N LYS A 155 50.13 10.95 -3.79
CA LYS A 155 51.41 10.29 -3.51
C LYS A 155 52.38 10.70 -4.62
N LYS A 156 53.42 11.47 -4.28
CA LYS A 156 54.49 11.80 -5.22
C LYS A 156 55.16 10.51 -5.72
N PRO A 157 55.60 10.48 -6.99
CA PRO A 157 56.25 9.30 -7.58
C PRO A 157 57.51 8.90 -6.82
#